data_AF-A0A431TPD0-F1
#
_entry.id   AF-A0A431TPD0-F1
#
_cell.length_a   1.000
_cell.length_b   1.000
_cell.length_c   1.000
_cell.angle_alpha   90.00
_cell.angle_beta   90.00
_cell.angle_gamma   90.00
#
_symmetry.space_group_name_H-M   'P 1'
#
loop_
_entity.id
_entity.type
_entity.pdbx_description
1 polymer ?
#
loop_
_entity_poly.entity_id
_entity_poly.type
_entity_poly.pdbx_seq_one_letter_code
_entity_poly.pdbx_strand_id
1 'polypeptide(L)'
;MSARANELAAYAQADHAKTHKAAASNAAEKVNADQLQADWEKLQRDGYVILERVLDGQQLLSIKADIVPRLSLTGRNNFEGHRTQRLYAVLEKTRATDPLVEHPRILALLDRLFLPNYLLSQLQIINILPGESAQMMHFDDAFYKVKRPRLALGAATVWALDDFTGTNGATQLIPGSHLWDDDRVPTADDVVVNAVMPAGSVILFLGTLWHGGGANRSDASRLAATAQYCEPWLRTQENYFLSVSRDTARQLSEDMLRMLGYSIHPPFMGMSNGMSPKRALDPS
;
A
#
# COMPACT_ATOMS: atom_id res chain seq x y z
N MET A 1 -13.86 -29.85 -15.98
CA MET A 1 -12.41 -29.62 -16.25
C MET A 1 -11.72 -30.98 -16.31
N SER A 2 -10.76 -31.19 -17.23
CA SER A 2 -10.09 -32.48 -17.39
C SER A 2 -9.09 -32.75 -16.24
N ALA A 3 -8.80 -34.02 -15.94
CA ALA A 3 -7.82 -34.41 -14.90
C ALA A 3 -6.45 -33.72 -15.08
N ARG A 4 -6.00 -33.57 -16.34
CA ARG A 4 -4.77 -32.86 -16.70
C ARG A 4 -4.81 -31.35 -16.41
N ALA A 5 -5.98 -30.72 -16.56
CA ALA A 5 -6.14 -29.31 -16.20
C ALA A 5 -6.03 -29.11 -14.68
N ASN A 6 -6.56 -30.05 -13.90
CA ASN A 6 -6.45 -30.03 -12.44
C ASN A 6 -5.01 -30.28 -11.96
N GLU A 7 -4.27 -31.20 -12.59
CA GLU A 7 -2.85 -31.44 -12.29
C GLU A 7 -1.98 -30.22 -12.60
N LEU A 8 -2.19 -29.56 -13.75
CA LEU A 8 -1.47 -28.34 -14.11
C LEU A 8 -1.76 -27.18 -13.15
N ALA A 9 -3.03 -27.02 -12.75
CA ALA A 9 -3.42 -26.01 -11.77
C ALA A 9 -2.77 -26.28 -10.41
N ALA A 10 -2.77 -27.54 -9.95
CA ALA A 10 -2.14 -27.93 -8.70
C ALA A 10 -0.61 -27.70 -8.72
N TYR A 11 0.06 -28.04 -9.83
CA TYR A 11 1.49 -27.81 -9.98
C TYR A 11 1.86 -26.32 -9.97
N ALA A 12 1.08 -25.49 -10.66
CA ALA A 12 1.31 -24.04 -10.76
C ALA A 12 1.15 -23.32 -9.41
N GLN A 13 0.33 -23.85 -8.51
CA GLN A 13 0.09 -23.29 -7.18
C GLN A 13 0.97 -23.91 -6.09
N ALA A 14 1.61 -25.05 -6.34
CA ALA A 14 2.40 -25.76 -5.35
C ALA A 14 3.75 -25.08 -5.10
N ASP A 15 4.09 -24.92 -3.82
CA ASP A 15 5.43 -24.52 -3.40
C ASP A 15 6.40 -25.71 -3.38
N HIS A 16 7.28 -25.73 -4.37
CA HIS A 16 8.28 -26.78 -4.58
C HIS A 16 9.58 -26.55 -3.79
N ALA A 17 9.73 -25.46 -3.03
CA ALA A 17 10.93 -25.19 -2.26
C ALA A 17 11.10 -26.19 -1.10
N LYS A 18 12.34 -26.60 -0.79
CA LYS A 18 12.62 -27.54 0.32
C LYS A 18 12.93 -26.83 1.65
N THR A 19 13.67 -25.72 1.61
CA THR A 19 14.22 -25.06 2.80
C THR A 19 13.47 -23.78 3.16
N HIS A 20 13.38 -22.83 2.22
CA HIS A 20 12.64 -21.58 2.42
C HIS A 20 11.31 -21.67 1.67
N LYS A 21 10.28 -22.15 2.36
CA LYS A 21 8.91 -22.18 1.87
C LYS A 21 8.37 -20.76 1.64
N ALA A 22 7.43 -20.61 0.72
CA ALA A 22 6.69 -19.38 0.52
C ALA A 22 5.96 -19.04 1.82
N ALA A 23 6.20 -17.82 2.34
CA ALA A 23 5.52 -17.35 3.53
C ALA A 23 4.08 -16.94 3.17
N ALA A 24 3.17 -17.10 4.12
CA ALA A 24 1.78 -16.65 4.02
C ALA A 24 1.46 -15.73 5.21
N SER A 25 0.61 -14.74 4.97
CA SER A 25 0.05 -13.91 6.04
C SER A 25 -0.91 -14.75 6.89
N ASN A 26 -0.91 -14.50 8.21
CA ASN A 26 -1.92 -15.01 9.14
C ASN A 26 -2.77 -13.86 9.73
N ALA A 27 -2.82 -12.71 9.06
CA ALA A 27 -3.44 -11.51 9.61
C ALA A 27 -4.94 -11.67 9.86
N ALA A 28 -5.66 -12.41 9.00
CA ALA A 28 -7.09 -12.67 9.17
C ALA A 28 -7.43 -13.38 10.50
N GLU A 29 -6.52 -14.19 11.05
CA GLU A 29 -6.71 -14.88 12.35
C GLU A 29 -6.63 -13.92 13.54
N LYS A 30 -6.02 -12.75 13.35
CA LYS A 30 -5.78 -11.73 14.37
C LYS A 30 -6.88 -10.67 14.43
N VAL A 31 -7.90 -10.75 13.58
CA VAL A 31 -8.94 -9.73 13.42
C VAL A 31 -10.32 -10.35 13.67
N ASN A 32 -11.19 -9.59 14.33
CA ASN A 32 -12.59 -10.01 14.50
C ASN A 32 -13.26 -10.19 13.13
N ALA A 33 -13.88 -11.36 12.92
CA ALA A 33 -14.42 -11.74 11.62
C ALA A 33 -15.56 -10.84 11.13
N ASP A 34 -16.47 -10.42 12.02
CA ASP A 34 -17.59 -9.54 11.68
C ASP A 34 -17.09 -8.14 11.32
N GLN A 35 -16.10 -7.64 12.05
CA GLN A 35 -15.45 -6.36 11.75
C GLN A 35 -14.77 -6.40 10.38
N LEU A 36 -13.99 -7.46 10.10
CA LEU A 36 -13.33 -7.64 8.81
C LEU A 36 -14.35 -7.76 7.67
N GLN A 37 -15.46 -8.44 7.89
CA GLN A 37 -16.53 -8.58 6.92
C GLN A 37 -17.19 -7.22 6.61
N ALA A 38 -17.48 -6.41 7.63
CA ALA A 38 -18.05 -5.09 7.44
C ALA A 38 -17.11 -4.13 6.69
N ASP A 39 -15.80 -4.23 6.92
CA ASP A 39 -14.81 -3.43 6.20
C ASP A 39 -14.69 -3.86 4.74
N TRP A 40 -14.70 -5.18 4.52
CA TRP A 40 -14.68 -5.78 3.19
C TRP A 40 -15.88 -5.33 2.35
N GLU A 41 -17.07 -5.34 2.91
CA GLU A 41 -18.30 -4.89 2.23
C GLU A 41 -18.24 -3.42 1.82
N LYS A 42 -17.71 -2.55 2.70
CA LYS A 42 -17.47 -1.13 2.37
C LYS A 42 -16.47 -0.98 1.23
N LEU A 43 -15.34 -1.67 1.32
CA LEU A 43 -14.29 -1.64 0.30
C LEU A 43 -14.82 -2.09 -1.06
N GLN A 44 -15.61 -3.17 -1.12
CA GLN A 44 -16.20 -3.65 -2.37
C GLN A 44 -17.21 -2.67 -2.96
N ARG A 45 -18.09 -2.11 -2.12
CA ARG A 45 -19.15 -1.21 -2.55
C ARG A 45 -18.60 0.14 -3.02
N ASP A 46 -17.73 0.74 -2.22
CA ASP A 46 -17.32 2.13 -2.40
C ASP A 46 -15.94 2.25 -3.08
N GLY A 47 -15.17 1.16 -3.11
CA GLY A 47 -13.79 1.12 -3.61
C GLY A 47 -12.74 1.57 -2.59
N TYR A 48 -13.18 1.92 -1.38
CA TYR A 48 -12.33 2.28 -0.25
C TYR A 48 -13.00 1.96 1.09
N VAL A 49 -12.21 1.97 2.16
CA VAL A 49 -12.69 1.90 3.55
C VAL A 49 -11.79 2.76 4.44
N ILE A 50 -12.41 3.50 5.38
CA ILE A 50 -11.70 4.27 6.42
C ILE A 50 -11.81 3.52 7.74
N LEU A 51 -10.65 3.30 8.38
CA LEU A 51 -10.52 2.70 9.70
C LEU A 51 -10.05 3.78 10.67
N GLU A 52 -10.95 4.26 11.53
CA GLU A 52 -10.63 5.36 12.44
C GLU A 52 -9.83 4.92 13.66
N ARG A 53 -8.85 5.75 14.06
CA ARG A 53 -8.10 5.64 15.33
C ARG A 53 -7.56 4.24 15.60
N VAL A 54 -6.99 3.62 14.58
CA VAL A 54 -6.36 2.29 14.68
C VAL A 54 -4.94 2.35 15.26
N LEU A 55 -4.34 3.55 15.30
CA LEU A 55 -3.11 3.83 16.04
C LEU A 55 -3.43 4.59 17.33
N ASP A 56 -2.74 4.24 18.41
CA ASP A 56 -2.80 5.01 19.64
C ASP A 56 -1.92 6.28 19.59
N GLY A 57 -2.13 7.18 20.55
CA GLY A 57 -1.40 8.46 20.61
C GLY A 57 0.11 8.29 20.81
N GLN A 58 0.56 7.24 21.50
CA GLN A 58 1.98 7.01 21.76
C GLN A 58 2.68 6.51 20.49
N GLN A 59 2.04 5.62 19.73
CA GLN A 59 2.50 5.15 18.43
C GLN A 59 2.64 6.33 17.47
N LEU A 60 1.61 7.18 17.36
CA LEU A 60 1.65 8.38 16.52
C LEU A 60 2.80 9.32 16.90
N LEU A 61 2.97 9.62 18.18
CA LEU A 61 4.04 10.49 18.65
C LEU A 61 5.43 9.92 18.32
N SER A 62 5.63 8.63 18.55
CA SER A 62 6.89 7.93 18.25
C SER A 62 7.21 7.98 16.75
N ILE A 63 6.22 7.67 15.91
CA ILE A 63 6.32 7.72 14.46
C ILE A 63 6.72 9.12 13.99
N LYS A 64 6.03 10.16 14.47
CA LYS A 64 6.31 11.55 14.08
C LYS A 64 7.68 12.02 14.54
N ALA A 65 8.09 11.67 15.77
CA ALA A 65 9.37 12.06 16.32
C ALA A 65 10.55 11.54 15.49
N ASP A 66 10.44 10.33 14.93
CA ASP A 66 11.47 9.77 14.06
C ASP A 66 11.40 10.29 12.61
N ILE A 67 10.19 10.47 12.06
CA ILE A 67 9.98 10.82 10.66
C ILE A 67 10.25 12.30 10.37
N VAL A 68 9.73 13.20 11.19
CA VAL A 68 9.76 14.65 10.91
C VAL A 68 11.20 15.16 10.67
N PRO A 69 12.21 14.78 11.48
CA PRO A 69 13.59 15.20 11.24
C PRO A 69 14.19 14.72 9.91
N ARG A 70 13.60 13.70 9.27
CA ARG A 70 14.08 13.13 7.99
C ARG A 70 13.49 13.82 6.77
N LEU A 71 12.48 14.67 6.94
CA LEU A 71 11.84 15.42 5.86
C LEU A 71 12.67 16.66 5.52
N SER A 72 13.18 16.71 4.29
CA SER A 72 14.02 17.82 3.83
C SER A 72 13.74 18.25 2.40
N LEU A 73 13.41 17.31 1.51
CA LEU A 73 13.23 17.56 0.09
C LEU A 73 11.75 17.66 -0.29
N THR A 74 11.44 18.59 -1.18
CA THR A 74 10.12 18.73 -1.81
C THR A 74 10.03 17.99 -3.14
N GLY A 75 8.80 17.81 -3.63
CA GLY A 75 8.52 17.22 -4.92
C GLY A 75 9.10 18.02 -6.09
N ARG A 76 9.37 17.31 -7.18
CA ARG A 76 10.10 17.80 -8.35
C ARG A 76 9.18 18.20 -9.52
N ASN A 77 7.89 17.89 -9.41
CA ASN A 77 6.89 18.12 -10.46
C ASN A 77 5.50 18.31 -9.84
N ASN A 78 4.50 18.64 -10.67
CA ASN A 78 3.13 18.90 -10.22
C ASN A 78 2.45 17.71 -9.54
N PHE A 79 2.80 16.48 -9.90
CA PHE A 79 2.25 15.30 -9.24
C PHE A 79 2.87 15.10 -7.86
N GLU A 80 4.20 15.24 -7.76
CA GLU A 80 4.90 15.13 -6.48
C GLU A 80 4.56 16.29 -5.53
N GLY A 81 4.31 17.48 -6.08
CA GLY A 81 3.99 18.70 -5.36
C GLY A 81 5.23 19.51 -5.00
N HIS A 82 5.34 20.73 -5.53
CA HIS A 82 6.49 21.62 -5.25
C HIS A 82 6.52 22.14 -3.81
N ARG A 83 5.40 22.04 -3.09
CA ARG A 83 5.23 22.35 -1.65
C ARG A 83 4.82 21.09 -0.88
N THR A 84 5.27 19.94 -1.33
CA THR A 84 5.06 18.66 -0.65
C THR A 84 6.40 18.04 -0.37
N GLN A 85 6.72 17.81 0.91
CA GLN A 85 7.92 17.05 1.24
C GLN A 85 7.66 15.56 1.11
N ARG A 86 8.65 14.81 0.60
CA ARG A 86 8.55 13.37 0.42
C ARG A 86 9.77 12.64 0.94
N LEU A 87 9.53 11.53 1.63
CA LEU A 87 10.56 10.57 2.03
C LEU A 87 10.30 9.24 1.34
N TYR A 88 11.27 8.78 0.56
CA TYR A 88 11.32 7.46 -0.07
C TYR A 88 12.30 6.54 0.66
N ALA A 89 12.39 5.25 0.29
CA ALA A 89 13.28 4.29 0.94
C ALA A 89 13.10 4.28 2.46
N VAL A 90 11.85 4.33 2.89
CA VAL A 90 11.50 4.53 4.31
C VAL A 90 12.01 3.35 5.15
N LEU A 91 11.88 2.12 4.65
CA LEU A 91 12.33 0.91 5.34
C LEU A 91 13.84 0.88 5.60
N GLU A 92 14.66 1.51 4.75
CA GLU A 92 16.10 1.65 4.98
C GLU A 92 16.43 2.67 6.07
N LYS A 93 15.54 3.64 6.28
CA LYS A 93 15.82 4.80 7.14
C LYS A 93 15.26 4.64 8.54
N THR A 94 14.17 3.89 8.68
CA THR A 94 13.47 3.75 9.95
C THR A 94 12.59 2.52 10.01
N ARG A 95 12.42 2.01 11.23
CA ARG A 95 11.48 0.93 11.56
C ARG A 95 10.19 1.45 12.20
N ALA A 96 10.08 2.76 12.43
CA ALA A 96 8.92 3.37 13.07
C ALA A 96 7.62 3.12 12.30
N THR A 97 7.70 2.95 10.97
CA THR A 97 6.53 2.78 10.10
C THR A 97 6.14 1.33 9.83
N ASP A 98 6.92 0.33 10.27
CA ASP A 98 6.60 -1.07 9.98
C ASP A 98 5.22 -1.48 10.49
N PRO A 99 4.78 -1.07 11.71
CA PRO A 99 3.44 -1.40 12.19
C PRO A 99 2.31 -0.87 11.30
N LEU A 100 2.57 0.16 10.48
CA LEU A 100 1.61 0.68 9.50
C LEU A 100 1.49 -0.28 8.31
N VAL A 101 2.62 -0.75 7.79
CA VAL A 101 2.65 -1.68 6.66
C VAL A 101 2.04 -3.04 7.04
N GLU A 102 2.29 -3.49 8.27
CA GLU A 102 1.91 -4.79 8.78
C GLU A 102 0.64 -4.78 9.64
N HIS A 103 -0.12 -3.69 9.59
CA HIS A 103 -1.30 -3.55 10.43
C HIS A 103 -2.29 -4.71 10.18
N PRO A 104 -2.67 -5.51 11.19
CA PRO A 104 -3.40 -6.78 10.98
C PRO A 104 -4.71 -6.61 10.19
N ARG A 105 -5.46 -5.54 10.46
CA ARG A 105 -6.73 -5.26 9.76
C ARG A 105 -6.52 -4.88 8.29
N ILE A 106 -5.37 -4.28 7.95
CA ILE A 106 -5.01 -3.98 6.56
C ILE A 106 -4.56 -5.26 5.87
N LEU A 107 -3.60 -5.99 6.44
CA LEU A 107 -3.13 -7.25 5.87
C LEU A 107 -4.27 -8.25 5.66
N ALA A 108 -5.22 -8.36 6.60
CA ALA A 108 -6.39 -9.23 6.44
C ALA A 108 -7.32 -8.82 5.27
N LEU A 109 -7.42 -7.53 4.94
CA LEU A 109 -8.13 -7.07 3.75
C LEU A 109 -7.33 -7.37 2.49
N LEU A 110 -6.00 -7.16 2.50
CA LEU A 110 -5.12 -7.49 1.39
C LEU A 110 -5.13 -9.01 1.08
N ASP A 111 -5.17 -9.85 2.11
CA ASP A 111 -5.27 -11.32 2.00
C ASP A 111 -6.57 -11.76 1.28
N ARG A 112 -7.63 -10.93 1.32
CA ARG A 112 -8.86 -11.14 0.54
C ARG A 112 -8.81 -10.55 -0.86
N LEU A 113 -8.00 -9.51 -1.08
CA LEU A 113 -7.90 -8.81 -2.38
C LEU A 113 -6.99 -9.53 -3.36
N PHE A 114 -5.82 -9.96 -2.89
CA PHE A 114 -4.72 -10.39 -3.76
C PHE A 114 -4.40 -11.87 -3.60
N LEU A 115 -3.64 -12.38 -4.56
CA LEU A 115 -3.04 -13.69 -4.42
C LEU A 115 -2.07 -13.70 -3.22
N PRO A 116 -1.85 -14.87 -2.60
CA PRO A 116 -0.80 -15.05 -1.62
C PRO A 116 0.55 -14.54 -2.16
N ASN A 117 1.37 -14.01 -1.26
CA ASN A 117 2.68 -13.43 -1.57
C ASN A 117 2.64 -12.04 -2.25
N TYR A 118 1.52 -11.30 -2.17
CA TYR A 118 1.46 -9.89 -2.62
C TYR A 118 2.61 -9.06 -2.05
N LEU A 119 2.98 -8.03 -2.80
CA LEU A 119 4.17 -7.23 -2.54
C LEU A 119 3.79 -5.86 -1.99
N LEU A 120 4.66 -5.32 -1.13
CA LEU A 120 4.72 -3.90 -0.87
C LEU A 120 5.34 -3.26 -2.12
N SER A 121 4.56 -2.46 -2.84
CA SER A 121 4.98 -1.77 -4.05
C SER A 121 5.76 -0.49 -3.74
N GLN A 122 5.35 0.25 -2.70
CA GLN A 122 6.03 1.47 -2.26
C GLN A 122 5.63 1.86 -0.84
N LEU A 123 6.57 2.45 -0.11
CA LEU A 123 6.33 3.10 1.18
C LEU A 123 6.89 4.52 1.13
N GLN A 124 6.03 5.51 1.32
CA GLN A 124 6.43 6.92 1.33
C GLN A 124 5.93 7.63 2.58
N ILE A 125 6.66 8.66 3.00
CA ILE A 125 6.11 9.73 3.84
C ILE A 125 5.81 10.92 2.95
N ILE A 126 4.65 11.52 3.14
CA ILE A 126 4.20 12.71 2.42
C ILE A 126 3.81 13.76 3.44
N ASN A 127 4.43 14.94 3.37
CA ASN A 127 4.05 16.09 4.18
C ASN A 127 3.61 17.25 3.28
N ILE A 128 2.31 17.50 3.21
CA ILE A 128 1.76 18.53 2.34
C ILE A 128 1.79 19.87 3.07
N LEU A 129 2.61 20.81 2.60
CA LEU A 129 2.83 22.10 3.25
C LEU A 129 1.71 23.10 2.90
N PRO A 130 1.57 24.19 3.67
CA PRO A 130 0.61 25.25 3.38
C PRO A 130 0.72 25.82 1.96
N GLY A 131 -0.42 25.95 1.30
CA GLY A 131 -0.55 26.49 -0.06
C GLY A 131 -0.23 25.51 -1.18
N GLU A 132 -0.03 24.22 -0.89
CA GLU A 132 0.09 23.20 -1.93
C GLU A 132 -1.24 23.01 -2.69
N SER A 133 -1.11 22.82 -4.00
CA SER A 133 -2.21 22.55 -4.92
C SER A 133 -2.73 21.10 -4.83
N ALA A 134 -3.98 20.88 -5.27
CA ALA A 134 -4.50 19.52 -5.36
C ALA A 134 -3.77 18.76 -6.47
N GLN A 135 -3.52 17.47 -6.25
CA GLN A 135 -3.06 16.58 -7.31
C GLN A 135 -4.15 16.43 -8.38
N MET A 136 -3.73 16.17 -9.62
CA MET A 136 -4.64 15.72 -10.67
C MET A 136 -5.31 14.42 -10.23
N MET A 137 -6.62 14.29 -10.46
CA MET A 137 -7.35 13.05 -10.19
C MET A 137 -6.75 11.93 -11.04
N HIS A 138 -6.44 10.81 -10.42
CA HIS A 138 -5.80 9.65 -11.06
C HIS A 138 -6.24 8.37 -10.36
N PHE A 139 -5.82 7.23 -10.88
CA PHE A 139 -5.91 5.95 -10.20
C PHE A 139 -4.55 5.27 -10.29
N ASP A 140 -4.12 4.62 -9.22
CA ASP A 140 -2.75 4.10 -9.09
C ASP A 140 -2.47 3.02 -10.14
N ASP A 141 -3.47 2.23 -10.51
CA ASP A 141 -3.33 1.15 -11.49
C ASP A 141 -3.10 1.63 -12.94
N ALA A 142 -3.03 2.94 -13.23
CA ALA A 142 -2.96 3.50 -14.59
C ALA A 142 -1.73 3.06 -15.40
N PHE A 143 -0.67 2.61 -14.73
CA PHE A 143 0.52 2.05 -15.39
C PHE A 143 0.36 0.57 -15.78
N TYR A 144 -0.62 -0.16 -15.23
CA TYR A 144 -0.94 -1.53 -15.66
C TYR A 144 -1.89 -1.49 -16.87
N LYS A 145 -1.37 -1.88 -18.04
CA LYS A 145 -2.11 -1.84 -19.32
C LYS A 145 -3.09 -3.02 -19.50
N VAL A 146 -3.75 -3.42 -18.42
CA VAL A 146 -4.82 -4.42 -18.41
C VAL A 146 -6.15 -3.68 -18.41
N LYS A 147 -7.00 -3.95 -19.41
CA LYS A 147 -8.26 -3.23 -19.62
C LYS A 147 -9.18 -3.27 -18.41
N ARG A 148 -9.92 -2.18 -18.19
CA ARG A 148 -10.99 -2.05 -17.21
C ARG A 148 -12.38 -2.21 -17.86
N PRO A 149 -13.43 -2.58 -17.12
CA PRO A 149 -13.43 -2.88 -15.68
C PRO A 149 -12.76 -4.23 -15.38
N ARG A 150 -12.04 -4.28 -14.26
CA ARG A 150 -11.35 -5.47 -13.76
C ARG A 150 -11.16 -5.37 -12.26
N LEU A 151 -10.76 -6.47 -11.63
CA LEU A 151 -10.25 -6.42 -10.26
C LEU A 151 -9.01 -5.51 -10.19
N ALA A 152 -8.85 -4.85 -9.04
CA ALA A 152 -7.69 -4.02 -8.78
C ALA A 152 -6.43 -4.88 -8.68
N LEU A 153 -5.35 -4.42 -9.31
CA LEU A 153 -4.05 -5.10 -9.32
C LEU A 153 -3.10 -4.52 -8.27
N GLY A 154 -3.41 -3.33 -7.78
CA GLY A 154 -2.84 -2.73 -6.59
C GLY A 154 -3.90 -2.15 -5.65
N ALA A 155 -3.46 -1.79 -4.46
CA ALA A 155 -4.23 -1.10 -3.44
C ALA A 155 -3.29 -0.22 -2.63
N ALA A 156 -3.80 0.85 -2.02
CA ALA A 156 -2.97 1.77 -1.26
C ALA A 156 -3.62 2.13 0.06
N THR A 157 -2.78 2.30 1.07
CA THR A 157 -3.15 2.92 2.34
C THR A 157 -2.61 4.34 2.41
N VAL A 158 -3.39 5.23 3.03
CA VAL A 158 -2.91 6.55 3.47
C VAL A 158 -3.22 6.68 4.95
N TRP A 159 -2.16 6.67 5.75
CA TRP A 159 -2.18 6.79 7.20
C TRP A 159 -2.16 8.25 7.61
N ALA A 160 -3.16 8.68 8.38
CA ALA A 160 -3.26 10.01 8.94
C ALA A 160 -2.31 10.15 10.14
N LEU A 161 -1.14 10.79 9.96
CA LEU A 161 -0.23 11.12 11.07
C LEU A 161 -0.57 12.48 11.70
N ASP A 162 -1.31 13.31 10.95
CA ASP A 162 -2.08 14.45 11.42
C ASP A 162 -3.56 14.23 11.09
N ASP A 163 -4.45 15.01 11.69
CA ASP A 163 -5.87 15.05 11.29
C ASP A 163 -5.99 15.38 9.81
N PHE A 164 -6.84 14.65 9.09
CA PHE A 164 -7.23 14.97 7.73
C PHE A 164 -8.54 15.75 7.78
N THR A 165 -8.55 16.95 7.21
CA THR A 165 -9.70 17.87 7.23
C THR A 165 -10.08 18.31 5.83
N GLY A 166 -11.26 18.92 5.67
CA GLY A 166 -11.71 19.46 4.39
C GLY A 166 -10.87 20.63 3.85
N THR A 167 -9.93 21.16 4.64
CA THR A 167 -9.13 22.33 4.28
C THR A 167 -7.64 22.04 4.19
N ASN A 168 -7.09 21.04 4.89
CA ASN A 168 -5.66 20.75 4.88
C ASN A 168 -5.23 19.75 3.78
N GLY A 169 -6.15 19.45 2.87
CA GLY A 169 -5.91 18.66 1.67
C GLY A 169 -6.08 17.15 1.83
N ALA A 170 -6.94 16.71 2.77
CA ALA A 170 -7.36 15.31 2.87
C ALA A 170 -7.57 14.66 1.49
N THR A 171 -7.21 13.38 1.38
CA THR A 171 -7.30 12.63 0.12
C THR A 171 -8.70 12.74 -0.45
N GLN A 172 -8.79 13.15 -1.72
CA GLN A 172 -10.01 13.25 -2.49
C GLN A 172 -10.24 11.95 -3.24
N LEU A 173 -11.49 11.53 -3.35
CA LEU A 173 -11.86 10.28 -4.01
C LEU A 173 -13.27 10.35 -4.58
N ILE A 174 -13.54 9.52 -5.59
CA ILE A 174 -14.86 9.37 -6.20
C ILE A 174 -15.36 7.97 -5.87
N PRO A 175 -16.27 7.81 -4.88
CA PRO A 175 -16.79 6.50 -4.50
C PRO A 175 -17.39 5.75 -5.69
N GLY A 176 -17.14 4.45 -5.79
CA GLY A 176 -17.64 3.61 -6.89
C GLY A 176 -16.86 3.70 -8.21
N SER A 177 -15.93 4.66 -8.34
CA SER A 177 -15.16 4.85 -9.57
C SER A 177 -14.14 3.74 -9.85
N HIS A 178 -13.90 2.85 -8.89
CA HIS A 178 -13.11 1.62 -9.06
C HIS A 178 -13.73 0.63 -10.07
N LEU A 179 -15.04 0.77 -10.34
CA LEU A 179 -15.79 -0.04 -11.30
C LEU A 179 -15.83 0.55 -12.71
N TRP A 180 -15.31 1.77 -12.90
CA TRP A 180 -15.33 2.43 -14.21
C TRP A 180 -14.42 1.71 -15.21
N ASP A 181 -14.80 1.75 -16.49
CA ASP A 181 -13.98 1.32 -17.61
C ASP A 181 -12.87 2.33 -17.94
N ASP A 182 -12.09 2.05 -18.99
CA ASP A 182 -10.97 2.90 -19.40
C ASP A 182 -11.42 4.20 -20.11
N ASP A 183 -12.65 4.25 -20.61
CA ASP A 183 -13.18 5.39 -21.38
C ASP A 183 -13.85 6.44 -20.48
N ARG A 184 -14.24 6.06 -19.25
CA ARG A 184 -14.81 6.97 -18.26
C ARG A 184 -13.74 7.71 -17.47
N VAL A 185 -13.74 9.04 -17.59
CA VAL A 185 -12.93 9.96 -16.78
C VAL A 185 -13.80 10.80 -15.83
N PRO A 186 -13.23 11.31 -14.72
CA PRO A 186 -13.93 12.24 -13.84
C PRO A 186 -14.40 13.51 -14.57
N THR A 187 -15.60 13.95 -14.22
CA THR A 187 -16.26 15.16 -14.71
C THR A 187 -16.68 16.05 -13.55
N ALA A 188 -17.16 17.26 -13.84
CA ALA A 188 -17.65 18.18 -12.81
C ALA A 188 -18.93 17.66 -12.09
N ASP A 189 -19.65 16.73 -12.72
CA ASP A 189 -20.89 16.15 -12.16
C ASP A 189 -20.61 15.01 -11.17
N ASP A 190 -19.38 14.48 -11.16
CA ASP A 190 -19.01 13.39 -10.25
C ASP A 190 -18.82 13.91 -8.81
N VAL A 191 -19.39 13.19 -7.85
CA VAL A 191 -19.28 13.56 -6.43
C VAL A 191 -17.90 13.19 -5.91
N VAL A 192 -17.08 14.21 -5.67
CA VAL A 192 -15.77 14.08 -5.01
C VAL A 192 -15.94 14.25 -3.51
N VAL A 193 -15.48 13.27 -2.73
CA VAL A 193 -15.49 13.31 -1.27
C VAL A 193 -14.06 13.43 -0.73
N ASN A 194 -13.90 14.14 0.39
CA ASN A 194 -12.63 14.21 1.12
C ASN A 194 -12.62 13.13 2.22
N ALA A 195 -11.55 12.35 2.31
CA ALA A 195 -11.31 11.40 3.39
C ALA A 195 -10.94 12.13 4.69
N VAL A 196 -11.92 12.82 5.29
CA VAL A 196 -11.78 13.49 6.59
C VAL A 196 -11.75 12.42 7.68
N MET A 197 -10.67 12.38 8.44
CA MET A 197 -10.45 11.39 9.50
C MET A 197 -9.44 11.91 10.53
N PRO A 198 -9.57 11.54 11.82
CA PRO A 198 -8.63 11.96 12.85
C PRO A 198 -7.27 11.28 12.68
N ALA A 199 -6.22 11.86 13.26
CA ALA A 199 -4.90 11.24 13.34
C ALA A 199 -5.00 9.84 13.95
N GLY A 200 -4.17 8.92 13.44
CA GLY A 200 -4.20 7.49 13.79
C GLY A 200 -5.20 6.68 12.98
N SER A 201 -5.91 7.31 12.05
CA SER A 201 -6.78 6.61 11.10
C SER A 201 -6.04 6.23 9.83
N VAL A 202 -6.62 5.30 9.07
CA VAL A 202 -6.12 4.91 7.75
C VAL A 202 -7.27 4.77 6.78
N ILE A 203 -7.07 5.25 5.56
CA ILE A 203 -7.91 4.87 4.41
C ILE A 203 -7.18 3.80 3.60
N LEU A 204 -7.85 2.70 3.28
CA LEU A 204 -7.43 1.73 2.27
C LEU A 204 -8.32 1.92 1.04
N PHE A 205 -7.74 2.04 -0.15
CA PHE A 205 -8.48 2.12 -1.40
C PHE A 205 -7.88 1.23 -2.49
N LEU A 206 -8.74 0.82 -3.43
CA LEU A 206 -8.37 0.00 -4.57
C LEU A 206 -7.62 0.83 -5.61
N GLY A 207 -6.62 0.24 -6.27
CA GLY A 207 -5.78 0.92 -7.25
C GLY A 207 -6.53 1.42 -8.50
N THR A 208 -7.76 0.92 -8.74
CA THR A 208 -8.64 1.41 -9.82
C THR A 208 -9.54 2.58 -9.40
N LEU A 209 -9.57 2.95 -8.11
CA LEU A 209 -10.35 4.07 -7.60
C LEU A 209 -9.73 5.41 -8.03
N TRP A 210 -10.54 6.29 -8.60
CA TRP A 210 -10.12 7.66 -8.90
C TRP A 210 -10.00 8.48 -7.62
N HIS A 211 -8.81 9.03 -7.40
CA HIS A 211 -8.44 9.76 -6.20
C HIS A 211 -7.29 10.76 -6.46
N GLY A 212 -6.95 11.55 -5.45
CA GLY A 212 -5.79 12.44 -5.45
C GLY A 212 -5.63 13.21 -4.14
N GLY A 213 -4.42 13.67 -3.82
CA GLY A 213 -4.21 14.56 -2.68
C GLY A 213 -4.94 15.90 -2.86
N GLY A 214 -5.73 16.32 -1.87
CA GLY A 214 -6.40 17.62 -1.91
C GLY A 214 -5.43 18.79 -1.69
N ALA A 215 -5.87 20.00 -2.07
CA ALA A 215 -5.13 21.23 -1.83
C ALA A 215 -5.06 21.55 -0.33
N ASN A 216 -3.87 21.92 0.17
CA ASN A 216 -3.72 22.38 1.54
C ASN A 216 -3.92 23.91 1.61
N ARG A 217 -5.10 24.30 2.08
CA ARG A 217 -5.55 25.69 2.29
C ARG A 217 -5.46 26.12 3.76
N SER A 218 -4.91 25.29 4.63
CA SER A 218 -4.66 25.61 6.04
C SER A 218 -3.30 26.31 6.21
N ASP A 219 -3.02 26.73 7.44
CA ASP A 219 -1.76 27.36 7.88
C ASP A 219 -0.72 26.35 8.41
N ALA A 220 -1.08 25.06 8.52
CA ALA A 220 -0.20 23.99 8.98
C ALA A 220 0.07 22.95 7.89
N SER A 221 1.20 22.23 8.02
CA SER A 221 1.45 21.06 7.17
C SER A 221 0.57 19.88 7.59
N ARG A 222 0.39 18.91 6.69
CA ARG A 222 -0.36 17.69 6.96
C ARG A 222 0.45 16.46 6.56
N LEU A 223 0.83 15.69 7.56
CA LEU A 223 1.71 14.55 7.46
C LEU A 223 0.91 13.25 7.28
N ALA A 224 1.40 12.42 6.36
CA ALA A 224 0.86 11.10 6.09
C ALA A 224 1.97 10.10 5.78
N ALA A 225 1.69 8.82 6.03
CA ALA A 225 2.46 7.72 5.46
C ALA A 225 1.59 6.96 4.45
N THR A 226 2.17 6.56 3.32
CA THR A 226 1.45 5.80 2.29
C THR A 226 2.14 4.48 2.04
N ALA A 227 1.41 3.37 2.13
CA ALA A 227 1.89 2.05 1.71
C ALA A 227 1.04 1.55 0.54
N GLN A 228 1.66 1.35 -0.61
CA GLN A 228 1.06 0.78 -1.80
C GLN A 228 1.43 -0.69 -1.91
N TYR A 229 0.48 -1.52 -2.31
CA TYR A 229 0.62 -2.96 -2.46
C TYR A 229 0.20 -3.38 -3.86
N CYS A 230 0.71 -4.51 -4.34
CA CYS A 230 0.32 -5.05 -5.64
C CYS A 230 0.35 -6.58 -5.64
N GLU A 231 -0.31 -7.16 -6.64
CA GLU A 231 -0.24 -8.59 -6.93
C GLU A 231 1.22 -9.09 -7.01
N PRO A 232 1.49 -10.36 -6.63
CA PRO A 232 2.84 -10.90 -6.49
C PRO A 232 3.63 -10.98 -7.81
N TRP A 233 2.94 -10.90 -8.94
CA TRP A 233 3.52 -11.00 -10.28
C TRP A 233 3.77 -9.65 -10.95
N LEU A 234 3.51 -8.54 -10.24
CA LEU A 234 3.72 -7.19 -10.73
C LEU A 234 5.07 -6.64 -10.29
N ARG A 235 5.59 -5.71 -11.10
CA ARG A 235 6.76 -4.92 -10.73
C ARG A 235 6.34 -3.86 -9.71
N THR A 236 7.07 -3.78 -8.60
CA THR A 236 6.91 -2.75 -7.57
C THR A 236 7.32 -1.37 -8.10
N GLN A 237 6.68 -0.32 -7.58
CA GLN A 237 7.02 1.07 -7.92
C GLN A 237 8.40 1.45 -7.36
N GLU A 238 8.70 1.06 -6.12
CA GLU A 238 10.02 1.19 -5.52
C GLU A 238 10.83 -0.10 -5.73
N ASN A 239 12.07 0.06 -6.17
CA ASN A 239 13.00 -1.06 -6.35
C ASN A 239 13.75 -1.35 -5.05
N TYR A 240 13.12 -2.12 -4.17
CA TYR A 240 13.67 -2.44 -2.85
C TYR A 240 14.96 -3.26 -2.87
N PHE A 241 15.27 -3.97 -3.96
CA PHE A 241 16.57 -4.63 -4.10
C PHE A 241 17.75 -3.65 -4.13
N LEU A 242 17.47 -2.38 -4.47
CA LEU A 242 18.47 -1.31 -4.50
C LEU A 242 18.28 -0.33 -3.34
N SER A 243 17.05 -0.11 -2.88
CA SER A 243 16.79 0.88 -1.83
C SER A 243 16.85 0.33 -0.41
N VAL A 244 16.81 -0.99 -0.20
CA VAL A 244 16.93 -1.65 1.11
C VAL A 244 18.16 -2.54 1.13
N SER A 245 19.07 -2.26 2.07
CA SER A 245 20.28 -3.06 2.24
C SER A 245 19.95 -4.45 2.80
N ARG A 246 20.87 -5.42 2.61
CA ARG A 246 20.72 -6.75 3.21
C ARG A 246 20.74 -6.70 4.73
N ASP A 247 21.49 -5.77 5.31
CA ASP A 247 21.58 -5.59 6.77
C ASP A 247 20.25 -5.07 7.33
N THR A 248 19.60 -4.14 6.65
CA THR A 248 18.22 -3.74 6.96
C THR A 248 17.27 -4.91 6.78
N ALA A 249 17.36 -5.62 5.65
CA ALA A 249 16.45 -6.73 5.34
C ALA A 249 16.48 -7.84 6.41
N ARG A 250 17.65 -8.18 6.95
CA ARG A 250 17.80 -9.16 8.05
C ARG A 250 17.06 -8.77 9.33
N GLN A 251 16.74 -7.50 9.52
CA GLN A 251 16.02 -7.00 10.69
C GLN A 251 14.50 -6.91 10.45
N LEU A 252 14.04 -7.18 9.23
CA LEU A 252 12.61 -7.15 8.89
C LEU A 252 11.93 -8.43 9.39
N SER A 253 10.65 -8.31 9.70
CA SER A 253 9.78 -9.45 9.96
C SER A 253 9.64 -10.36 8.72
N GLU A 254 9.15 -11.56 8.94
CA GLU A 254 8.86 -12.51 7.86
C GLU A 254 7.82 -11.98 6.86
N ASP A 255 6.80 -11.27 7.34
CA ASP A 255 5.77 -10.66 6.48
C ASP A 255 6.32 -9.52 5.63
N MET A 256 7.14 -8.65 6.21
CA MET A 256 7.82 -7.60 5.46
C MET A 256 8.81 -8.17 4.45
N LEU A 257 9.61 -9.17 4.83
CA LEU A 257 10.51 -9.88 3.91
C LEU A 257 9.75 -10.48 2.72
N ARG A 258 8.63 -11.15 3.00
CA ARG A 258 7.71 -11.67 1.99
C ARG A 258 7.24 -10.56 1.04
N MET A 259 6.73 -9.46 1.59
CA MET A 259 6.24 -8.31 0.82
C MET A 259 7.33 -7.58 0.03
N LEU A 260 8.61 -7.70 0.40
CA LEU A 260 9.75 -7.20 -0.36
C LEU A 260 10.26 -8.18 -1.43
N GLY A 261 9.59 -9.32 -1.61
CA GLY A 261 9.97 -10.32 -2.59
C GLY A 261 11.09 -11.26 -2.11
N TYR A 262 11.42 -11.31 -0.82
CA TYR A 262 12.22 -12.40 -0.24
C TYR A 262 11.35 -13.65 -0.05
N SER A 263 10.64 -14.06 -1.10
CA SER A 263 9.75 -15.21 -1.14
C SER A 263 9.51 -15.60 -2.59
N ILE A 264 9.40 -16.90 -2.87
CA ILE A 264 9.03 -17.38 -4.20
C ILE A 264 7.51 -17.29 -4.32
N HIS A 265 7.02 -16.57 -5.33
CA HIS A 265 5.65 -16.76 -5.80
C HIS A 265 5.65 -18.00 -6.71
N PRO A 266 4.94 -19.08 -6.33
CA PRO A 266 4.98 -20.33 -7.09
C PRO A 266 4.66 -20.16 -8.58
N PRO A 267 5.28 -20.96 -9.45
CA PRO A 267 6.26 -22.01 -9.10
C PRO A 267 7.71 -21.53 -8.98
N PHE A 268 8.08 -20.35 -9.48
CA PHE A 268 9.49 -19.90 -9.52
C PHE A 268 9.71 -18.37 -9.55
N MET A 269 8.64 -17.57 -9.49
CA MET A 269 8.76 -16.13 -9.65
C MET A 269 9.37 -15.48 -8.39
N GLY A 270 10.26 -14.51 -8.58
CA GLY A 270 11.02 -13.87 -7.49
C GLY A 270 12.31 -14.59 -7.10
N MET A 271 12.74 -15.61 -7.86
CA MET A 271 14.00 -16.32 -7.59
C MET A 271 15.25 -15.45 -7.73
N SER A 272 16.28 -15.77 -6.94
CA SER A 272 17.63 -15.20 -7.04
C SER A 272 18.62 -16.32 -7.34
N ASN A 273 19.33 -16.22 -8.47
CA ASN A 273 20.27 -17.24 -8.95
C ASN A 273 19.67 -18.67 -8.97
N GLY A 274 18.41 -18.81 -9.39
CA GLY A 274 17.70 -20.09 -9.44
C GLY A 274 17.20 -20.60 -8.08
N MET A 275 17.34 -19.82 -7.01
CA MET A 275 17.07 -20.24 -5.64
C MET A 275 16.12 -19.27 -4.92
N SER A 276 15.65 -19.66 -3.74
CA SER A 276 14.90 -18.74 -2.89
C SER A 276 15.73 -17.49 -2.56
N PRO A 277 15.17 -16.27 -2.74
CA PRO A 277 15.85 -15.02 -2.45
C PRO A 277 16.24 -14.86 -0.97
N LYS A 278 15.56 -15.57 -0.04
CA LYS A 278 15.93 -15.56 1.40
C LYS A 278 17.37 -16.01 1.67
N ARG A 279 17.94 -16.87 0.82
CA ARG A 279 19.34 -17.31 0.96
C ARG A 279 20.34 -16.17 0.93
N ALA A 280 19.98 -15.02 0.33
CA ALA A 280 20.84 -13.84 0.34
C ALA A 280 20.99 -13.22 1.74
N LEU A 281 20.15 -13.61 2.69
CA LEU A 281 20.14 -13.12 4.07
C LEU A 281 20.80 -14.10 5.06
N ASP A 282 21.08 -15.33 4.64
CA ASP A 282 21.74 -16.34 5.47
C ASP A 282 23.09 -15.79 6.00
N PRO A 283 23.48 -16.13 7.24
CA PRO A 283 24.81 -15.84 7.74
C PRO A 283 25.86 -16.47 6.81
N SER A 284 26.89 -15.70 6.46
CA SER A 284 28.05 -16.16 5.69
C SER A 284 28.90 -17.16 6.47
#